data_AF-A0A0D2LRS6-F1
#
_entry.id   AF-A0A0D2LRS6-F1
#
_cell.length_a   1.000
_cell.length_b   1.000
_cell.length_c   1.000
_cell.angle_alpha   90.00
_cell.angle_beta   90.00
_cell.angle_gamma   90.00
#
_symmetry.space_group_name_H-M   'P 1'
#
loop_
_entity.id
_entity.type
_entity.pdbx_description
1 polymer ?
#
loop_
_entity_poly.entity_id
_entity_poly.type
_entity_poly.pdbx_seq_one_letter_code
_entity_poly.pdbx_strand_id
1 'polypeptide(L)'
;MPHKELDVSTDVSGTVLYMSIELSINMTGNKVPFEYRMDHDMESLFLEFLHIVRFTPGPTGNPGEDILVMPNEIRISQWHHDTLVANIPHVKGSDILRLHDPDKMASVLPKYWSPLAPNVIKLINIIYPQVTIPLCTGKNISKLFKQELNNILAECHKLEDTPHRYGT
;
A
#
# COMPACT_ATOMS: atom_id res chain seq x y z
N MET A 1 28.02 -6.10 28.11
CA MET A 1 27.10 -5.41 27.18
C MET A 1 25.71 -5.92 27.52
N PRO A 2 24.73 -5.06 27.84
CA PRO A 2 23.38 -5.54 28.12
C PRO A 2 22.74 -6.00 26.80
N HIS A 3 22.18 -7.21 26.79
CA HIS A 3 21.32 -7.66 25.71
C HIS A 3 20.11 -6.73 25.69
N LYS A 4 19.92 -5.98 24.60
CA LYS A 4 18.69 -5.25 24.36
C LYS A 4 17.62 -6.31 24.11
N GLU A 5 16.74 -6.55 25.08
CA GLU A 5 15.57 -7.40 24.87
C GLU A 5 14.81 -6.84 23.67
N LEU A 6 14.66 -7.67 22.64
CA LEU A 6 13.82 -7.35 21.50
C LEU A 6 12.39 -7.44 22.01
N ASP A 7 11.65 -6.34 21.90
CA ASP A 7 10.25 -6.24 22.31
C ASP A 7 9.40 -6.99 21.28
N VAL A 8 9.27 -8.29 21.49
CA VAL A 8 8.52 -9.21 20.62
C VAL A 8 7.06 -9.22 21.07
N SER A 9 6.16 -8.76 20.18
CA SER A 9 4.72 -8.70 20.43
C SER A 9 3.95 -9.72 19.58
N THR A 10 2.75 -10.05 20.03
CA THR A 10 1.72 -10.72 19.21
C THR A 10 0.45 -9.87 19.07
N ASP A 11 0.37 -8.76 19.81
CA ASP A 11 -0.73 -7.83 19.79
C ASP A 11 -0.41 -6.68 18.82
N VAL A 12 -1.35 -6.44 17.91
CA VAL A 12 -1.31 -5.36 16.92
C VAL A 12 -2.48 -4.42 17.14
N SER A 13 -2.25 -3.14 16.93
CA SER A 13 -3.30 -2.11 16.93
C SER A 13 -3.05 -1.15 15.79
N GLY A 14 -4.11 -0.67 15.15
CA GLY A 14 -4.03 0.29 14.06
C GLY A 14 -5.14 0.11 13.04
N THR A 15 -5.18 1.00 12.05
CA THR A 15 -6.11 0.89 10.93
C THR A 15 -5.57 -0.15 9.95
N VAL A 16 -6.23 -1.30 9.86
CA VAL A 16 -5.79 -2.50 9.10
C VAL A 16 -5.36 -2.19 7.65
N LEU A 17 -5.99 -1.19 7.04
CA LEU A 17 -5.76 -0.72 5.69
C LEU A 17 -4.34 -0.20 5.48
N TYR A 18 -3.81 0.50 6.48
CA TYR A 18 -2.49 1.13 6.44
C TYR A 18 -1.46 0.37 7.26
N MET A 19 -1.87 -0.60 8.07
CA MET A 19 -0.97 -1.50 8.75
C MET A 19 -0.10 -2.26 7.73
N SER A 20 1.17 -2.52 8.02
CA SER A 20 2.02 -3.35 7.15
C SER A 20 1.40 -4.73 6.90
N ILE A 21 1.67 -5.34 5.74
CA ILE A 21 1.14 -6.66 5.39
C ILE A 21 1.51 -7.68 6.47
N GLU A 22 2.78 -7.71 6.89
CA GLU A 22 3.31 -8.59 7.94
C GLU A 22 2.49 -8.49 9.24
N LEU A 23 2.23 -7.27 9.72
CA LEU A 23 1.48 -7.04 10.96
C LEU A 23 -0.02 -7.33 10.79
N SER A 24 -0.58 -7.01 9.63
CA SER A 24 -2.00 -7.21 9.35
C SER A 24 -2.42 -8.69 9.32
N ILE A 25 -1.49 -9.62 9.09
CA ILE A 25 -1.74 -11.06 9.23
C ILE A 25 -2.17 -11.41 10.66
N ASN A 26 -1.69 -10.71 11.69
CA ASN A 26 -2.07 -10.98 13.08
C ASN A 26 -3.52 -10.59 13.40
N MET A 27 -4.18 -9.82 12.52
CA MET A 27 -5.61 -9.52 12.61
C MET A 27 -6.50 -10.67 12.09
N THR A 28 -5.90 -11.69 11.45
CA THR A 28 -6.61 -12.86 10.89
C THR A 28 -6.90 -13.95 11.93
N GLY A 29 -6.46 -13.78 13.18
CA GLY A 29 -6.58 -14.76 14.26
C GLY A 29 -5.38 -15.70 14.41
N ASN A 30 -4.52 -15.80 13.40
CA ASN A 30 -3.25 -16.54 13.47
C ASN A 30 -2.13 -15.62 13.94
N LYS A 31 -2.01 -15.42 15.25
CA LYS A 31 -0.98 -14.54 15.84
C LYS A 31 0.43 -15.12 15.66
N VAL A 32 1.27 -14.39 14.94
CA VAL A 32 2.70 -14.65 14.73
C VAL A 32 3.50 -13.60 15.50
N PRO A 33 4.48 -14.00 16.33
CA PRO A 33 5.37 -13.06 17.00
C PRO A 33 6.13 -12.17 16.01
N PHE A 34 6.23 -10.88 16.32
CA PHE A 34 6.93 -9.91 15.49
C PHE A 34 7.62 -8.84 16.35
N GLU A 35 8.57 -8.13 15.73
CA GLU A 35 9.19 -6.94 16.29
C GLU A 35 8.70 -5.72 15.53
N TYR A 36 8.39 -4.62 16.23
CA TYR A 36 8.10 -3.36 15.58
C TYR A 36 9.38 -2.77 14.96
N ARG A 37 9.32 -2.46 13.66
CA ARG A 37 10.48 -1.93 12.93
C ARG A 37 10.09 -0.73 12.08
N MET A 38 11.07 0.14 11.81
CA MET A 38 10.90 1.34 10.99
C MET A 38 10.37 1.02 9.58
N ASP A 39 10.69 -0.14 9.02
CA ASP A 39 10.17 -0.59 7.72
C ASP A 39 8.65 -0.82 7.74
N HIS A 40 8.04 -1.17 8.88
CA HIS A 40 6.58 -1.23 9.02
C HIS A 40 5.94 0.15 8.88
N ASP A 41 6.55 1.17 9.48
CA ASP A 41 6.09 2.56 9.35
C ASP A 41 6.27 3.07 7.92
N MET A 42 7.38 2.71 7.25
CA MET A 42 7.60 3.09 5.84
C MET A 42 6.59 2.42 4.90
N GLU A 43 6.26 1.15 5.13
CA GLU A 43 5.17 0.48 4.40
C GLU A 43 3.84 1.17 4.65
N SER A 44 3.53 1.52 5.91
CA SER A 44 2.29 2.22 6.25
C SER A 44 2.19 3.58 5.55
N LEU A 45 3.28 4.34 5.51
CA LEU A 45 3.36 5.63 4.84
C LEU A 45 3.22 5.49 3.31
N PHE A 46 3.75 4.39 2.74
CA PHE A 46 3.53 4.04 1.35
C PHE A 46 2.07 3.70 1.05
N LEU A 47 1.42 2.88 1.89
CA LEU A 47 0.01 2.51 1.71
C LEU A 47 -0.91 3.73 1.79
N GLU A 48 -0.63 4.67 2.70
CA GLU A 48 -1.31 5.96 2.78
C GLU A 48 -1.07 6.80 1.50
N PHE A 49 0.17 6.89 1.03
CA PHE A 49 0.47 7.60 -0.21
C PHE A 49 -0.27 6.99 -1.41
N LEU A 50 -0.30 5.66 -1.52
CA LEU A 50 -1.04 4.94 -2.55
C LEU A 50 -2.54 5.25 -2.48
N HIS A 51 -3.09 5.35 -1.27
CA HIS A 51 -4.47 5.79 -1.06
C HIS A 51 -4.67 7.21 -1.62
N ILE A 52 -3.81 8.18 -1.28
CA ILE A 52 -3.93 9.58 -1.73
C ILE A 52 -3.90 9.67 -3.26
N VAL A 53 -2.95 8.99 -3.91
CA VAL A 53 -2.80 9.06 -5.38
C VAL A 53 -3.92 8.30 -6.10
N ARG A 54 -4.64 7.40 -5.43
CA ARG A 54 -5.79 6.68 -6.00
C ARG A 54 -7.13 7.37 -5.73
N PHE A 55 -7.35 7.84 -4.50
CA PHE A 55 -8.63 8.33 -4.00
C PHE A 55 -8.51 9.78 -3.53
N THR A 56 -8.97 10.74 -4.34
CA THR A 56 -9.04 12.15 -3.91
C THR A 56 -10.34 12.51 -3.17
N PRO A 57 -11.51 11.90 -3.44
CA PRO A 57 -12.72 12.10 -2.63
C PRO A 57 -12.93 10.99 -1.59
N GLY A 58 -11.91 10.13 -1.37
CA GLY A 58 -12.05 8.87 -0.65
C GLY A 58 -12.57 7.73 -1.52
N PRO A 59 -12.49 6.47 -1.06
CA PRO A 59 -12.98 5.32 -1.80
C PRO A 59 -14.51 5.35 -1.84
N THR A 60 -15.08 5.65 -3.00
CA THR A 60 -16.50 5.39 -3.28
C THR A 60 -16.63 3.92 -3.65
N GLY A 61 -16.84 3.05 -2.67
CA GLY A 61 -17.24 1.67 -2.94
C GLY A 61 -18.75 1.52 -2.93
N ASN A 62 -19.23 0.58 -3.72
CA ASN A 62 -20.56 -0.01 -3.51
C ASN A 62 -20.30 -1.38 -2.89
N PRO A 63 -20.54 -1.58 -1.58
CA PRO A 63 -20.33 -2.86 -0.93
C PRO A 63 -21.03 -4.03 -1.65
N GLY A 64 -22.14 -3.79 -2.36
CA GLY A 64 -22.83 -4.83 -3.14
C GLY A 64 -22.15 -5.23 -4.46
N GLU A 65 -21.34 -4.35 -5.04
CA GLU A 65 -20.61 -4.58 -6.30
C GLU A 65 -19.14 -4.94 -6.07
N ASP A 66 -18.58 -4.56 -4.91
CA ASP A 66 -17.21 -4.88 -4.51
C ASP A 66 -17.05 -6.29 -3.92
N ILE A 67 -18.15 -7.03 -3.69
CA ILE A 67 -18.15 -8.44 -3.25
C ILE A 67 -17.83 -9.41 -4.41
N LEU A 68 -18.06 -9.01 -5.67
CA LEU A 68 -17.89 -9.86 -6.85
C LEU A 68 -16.80 -9.32 -7.78
N VAL A 69 -15.55 -9.32 -7.30
CA VAL A 69 -14.41 -8.86 -8.10
C VAL A 69 -14.07 -9.91 -9.15
N MET A 70 -14.07 -9.50 -10.43
CA MET A 70 -13.47 -10.29 -11.49
C MET A 70 -11.97 -10.46 -11.20
N PRO A 71 -11.38 -11.67 -11.30
CA PRO A 71 -9.98 -11.94 -10.94
C PRO A 71 -8.92 -11.02 -11.55
N ASN A 72 -9.27 -10.27 -12.60
CA ASN A 72 -8.36 -9.45 -13.40
C ASN A 72 -8.40 -7.95 -13.08
N GLU A 73 -9.17 -7.50 -12.09
CA GLU A 73 -9.29 -6.08 -11.72
C GLU A 73 -8.51 -5.76 -10.43
N ILE A 74 -7.80 -4.63 -10.37
CA ILE A 74 -7.15 -4.13 -9.14
C ILE A 74 -8.09 -3.10 -8.53
N ARG A 75 -8.64 -3.39 -7.34
CA ARG A 75 -9.55 -2.48 -6.64
C ARG A 75 -9.02 -2.20 -5.24
N ILE A 76 -8.11 -1.22 -5.14
CA ILE A 76 -7.59 -0.73 -3.86
C ILE A 76 -8.73 -0.28 -2.92
N SER A 77 -9.89 0.13 -3.46
CA SER A 77 -11.07 0.54 -2.68
C SER A 77 -11.66 -0.63 -1.92
N GLN A 78 -11.51 -1.87 -2.43
CA GLN A 78 -12.01 -3.07 -1.79
C GLN A 78 -11.41 -3.25 -0.39
N TRP A 79 -10.19 -2.76 -0.15
CA TRP A 79 -9.58 -2.84 1.17
C TRP A 79 -10.52 -2.21 2.23
N HIS A 80 -11.23 -1.14 1.88
CA HIS A 80 -12.13 -0.38 2.75
C HIS A 80 -13.54 -0.98 2.88
N HIS A 81 -13.93 -1.92 2.01
CA HIS A 81 -15.28 -2.47 1.93
C HIS A 81 -15.33 -3.98 2.16
N ASP A 82 -14.19 -4.62 2.37
CA ASP A 82 -14.14 -6.05 2.67
C ASP A 82 -14.87 -6.34 3.99
N THR A 83 -15.87 -7.21 3.90
CA THR A 83 -16.67 -7.65 5.06
C THR A 83 -15.87 -8.56 6.00
N LEU A 84 -14.77 -9.15 5.52
CA LEU A 84 -13.90 -10.02 6.29
C LEU A 84 -12.51 -9.38 6.41
N VAL A 85 -12.26 -8.75 7.57
CA VAL A 85 -10.96 -8.12 7.91
C VAL A 85 -9.77 -9.07 7.67
N ALA A 86 -9.98 -10.37 7.86
CA ALA A 86 -8.95 -11.38 7.66
C ALA A 86 -8.48 -11.52 6.19
N ASN A 87 -9.26 -11.06 5.22
CA ASN A 87 -8.89 -11.13 3.80
C ASN A 87 -8.03 -9.93 3.37
N ILE A 88 -8.10 -8.81 4.09
CA ILE A 88 -7.42 -7.56 3.72
C ILE A 88 -5.90 -7.75 3.47
N PRO A 89 -5.13 -8.48 4.32
CA PRO A 89 -3.70 -8.70 4.08
C PRO A 89 -3.41 -9.40 2.75
N HIS A 90 -4.25 -10.38 2.39
CA HIS A 90 -4.10 -11.18 1.17
C HIS A 90 -4.45 -10.37 -0.09
N VAL A 91 -5.57 -9.64 -0.05
CA VAL A 91 -6.01 -8.77 -1.15
C VAL A 91 -4.98 -7.67 -1.38
N LYS A 92 -4.56 -6.97 -0.31
CA LYS A 92 -3.52 -5.95 -0.35
C LYS A 92 -2.22 -6.48 -0.95
N GLY A 93 -1.76 -7.64 -0.48
CA GLY A 93 -0.55 -8.24 -1.01
C GLY A 93 -0.66 -8.58 -2.50
N SER A 94 -1.79 -9.13 -2.94
CA SER A 94 -2.03 -9.42 -4.35
C SER A 94 -2.05 -8.16 -5.23
N ASP A 95 -2.72 -7.11 -4.76
CA ASP A 95 -2.78 -5.84 -5.47
C ASP A 95 -1.40 -5.20 -5.60
N ILE A 96 -0.61 -5.16 -4.52
CA ILE A 96 0.75 -4.63 -4.55
C ILE A 96 1.62 -5.37 -5.59
N LEU A 97 1.57 -6.71 -5.63
CA LEU A 97 2.30 -7.49 -6.63
C LEU A 97 1.93 -7.08 -8.07
N ARG A 98 0.65 -6.84 -8.32
CA ARG A 98 0.13 -6.48 -9.65
C ARG A 98 0.45 -5.04 -10.02
N LEU A 99 0.55 -4.15 -9.04
CA LEU A 99 0.90 -2.74 -9.22
C LEU A 99 2.37 -2.51 -9.59
N HIS A 100 3.22 -3.53 -9.55
CA HIS A 100 4.56 -3.47 -10.16
C HIS A 100 4.52 -3.36 -11.69
N ASP A 101 3.42 -3.76 -12.32
CA ASP A 101 3.23 -3.62 -13.76
C ASP A 101 2.88 -2.16 -14.12
N PRO A 102 3.63 -1.51 -15.02
CA PRO A 102 3.39 -0.11 -15.41
C PRO A 102 1.99 0.17 -15.97
N ASP A 103 1.45 -0.74 -16.78
CA ASP A 103 0.13 -0.56 -17.39
C ASP A 103 -0.96 -0.68 -16.32
N LYS A 104 -0.79 -1.62 -15.38
CA LYS A 104 -1.68 -1.76 -14.22
C LYS A 104 -1.62 -0.54 -13.31
N MET A 105 -0.44 -0.05 -12.97
CA MET A 105 -0.29 1.17 -12.16
C MET A 105 -0.98 2.37 -12.83
N ALA A 106 -0.68 2.62 -14.12
CA ALA A 106 -1.29 3.73 -14.83
C ALA A 106 -2.82 3.62 -14.90
N SER A 107 -3.37 2.42 -15.05
CA SER A 107 -4.82 2.18 -15.15
C SER A 107 -5.58 2.51 -13.86
N VAL A 108 -4.92 2.43 -12.70
CA VAL A 108 -5.55 2.75 -11.41
C VAL A 108 -5.29 4.19 -10.98
N LEU A 109 -4.41 4.95 -11.63
CA LEU A 109 -4.20 6.34 -11.23
C LEU A 109 -5.18 7.28 -11.96
N PRO A 110 -5.75 8.28 -11.26
CA PRO A 110 -6.39 9.41 -11.94
C PRO A 110 -5.43 10.05 -12.95
N LYS A 111 -5.98 10.65 -14.01
CA LYS A 111 -5.17 11.17 -15.14
C LYS A 111 -4.04 12.12 -14.73
N TYR A 112 -4.24 12.92 -13.68
CA TYR A 112 -3.23 13.86 -13.18
C TYR A 112 -2.13 13.17 -12.35
N TRP A 113 -2.40 12.00 -11.77
CA TRP A 113 -1.38 11.17 -11.08
C TRP A 113 -0.69 10.19 -12.04
N SER A 114 -1.30 9.84 -13.17
CA SER A 114 -0.76 8.87 -14.13
C SER A 114 0.69 9.15 -14.58
N PRO A 115 1.14 10.40 -14.79
CA PRO A 115 2.55 10.68 -15.11
C PRO A 115 3.54 10.22 -14.04
N LEU A 116 3.09 10.09 -12.79
CA LEU A 116 3.91 9.68 -11.64
C LEU A 116 3.92 8.16 -11.43
N ALA A 117 3.20 7.38 -12.24
CA ALA A 117 3.18 5.91 -12.16
C ALA A 117 4.59 5.29 -12.01
N PRO A 118 5.62 5.69 -12.78
CA PRO A 118 6.97 5.15 -12.63
C PRO A 118 7.59 5.40 -11.25
N ASN A 119 7.28 6.55 -10.63
CA ASN A 119 7.76 6.89 -9.30
C ASN A 119 7.03 6.10 -8.21
N VAL A 120 5.72 5.90 -8.35
CA VAL A 120 4.95 5.04 -7.43
C VAL A 120 5.50 3.61 -7.48
N ILE A 121 5.78 3.07 -8.66
CA ILE A 121 6.39 1.74 -8.82
C ILE A 121 7.77 1.68 -8.16
N LYS A 122 8.58 2.74 -8.24
CA LYS A 122 9.86 2.80 -7.52
C LYS A 122 9.67 2.76 -6.00
N LEU A 123 8.66 3.44 -5.45
CA LEU A 123 8.34 3.32 -4.03
C LEU A 123 7.97 1.88 -3.67
N ILE A 124 7.15 1.20 -4.50
CA ILE A 124 6.82 -0.21 -4.28
C ILE A 124 8.09 -1.06 -4.26
N ASN A 125 8.99 -0.89 -5.24
CA ASN A 125 10.24 -1.65 -5.31
C ASN A 125 11.20 -1.36 -4.14
N ILE A 126 11.13 -0.16 -3.56
CA ILE A 126 11.91 0.21 -2.37
C ILE A 126 11.34 -0.49 -1.14
N ILE A 127 10.01 -0.46 -0.96
CA ILE A 127 9.35 -1.15 0.16
C ILE A 127 9.53 -2.65 0.03
N TYR A 128 9.25 -3.22 -1.15
CA TYR A 128 9.26 -4.64 -1.46
C TYR A 128 10.32 -4.96 -2.52
N PRO A 129 11.61 -5.07 -2.14
CA PRO A 129 12.68 -5.35 -3.10
C PRO A 129 12.61 -6.76 -3.69
N GLN A 130 11.85 -7.66 -3.06
CA GLN A 130 11.52 -8.98 -3.58
C GLN A 130 10.01 -9.09 -3.70
N VAL A 131 9.55 -9.23 -4.93
CA VAL A 131 8.13 -9.29 -5.31
C VAL A 131 7.64 -10.74 -5.19
N THR A 132 7.78 -11.33 -4.01
CA THR A 132 7.40 -12.71 -3.70
C THR A 132 6.31 -12.73 -2.64
N ILE A 133 5.54 -13.83 -2.58
CA ILE A 133 4.56 -14.06 -1.51
C ILE A 133 5.21 -14.95 -0.43
N PRO A 134 5.15 -14.58 0.86
CA PRO A 134 4.60 -13.33 1.39
C PRO A 134 5.49 -12.12 1.05
N LEU A 135 4.85 -10.97 0.80
CA LEU A 135 5.58 -9.71 0.59
C LEU A 135 6.31 -9.33 1.88
N CYS A 136 7.60 -9.09 1.76
CA CYS A 136 8.46 -8.69 2.86
C CYS A 136 9.07 -7.32 2.58
N THR A 137 9.06 -6.48 3.60
CA THR A 137 9.72 -5.18 3.54
C THR A 137 11.25 -5.34 3.44
N GLY A 138 11.89 -4.43 2.71
CA GLY A 138 13.33 -4.31 2.68
C GLY A 138 13.91 -3.77 4.00
N LYS A 139 15.19 -4.01 4.23
CA LYS A 139 15.93 -3.43 5.38
C LYS A 139 16.52 -2.08 5.02
N ASN A 140 16.52 -1.14 5.97
CA ASN A 140 17.16 0.19 5.84
C ASN A 140 16.65 1.02 4.64
N ILE A 141 15.38 0.85 4.30
CA ILE A 141 14.75 1.45 3.11
C ILE A 141 14.42 2.94 3.26
N SER A 142 14.40 3.47 4.49
CA SER A 142 13.95 4.82 4.80
C SER A 142 14.67 5.92 4.01
N LYS A 143 15.98 5.79 3.78
CA LYS A 143 16.76 6.75 3.00
C LYS A 143 16.32 6.78 1.53
N LEU A 144 16.17 5.60 0.92
CA LEU A 144 15.73 5.47 -0.48
C LEU A 144 14.29 5.94 -0.64
N PHE A 145 13.44 5.56 0.32
CA PHE A 145 12.04 5.96 0.35
C PHE A 145 11.88 7.48 0.41
N LYS A 146 12.60 8.13 1.33
CA LYS A 146 12.63 9.60 1.43
C LYS A 146 13.13 10.26 0.14
N GLN A 147 14.16 9.70 -0.48
CA GLN A 147 14.69 10.23 -1.74
C GLN A 147 13.64 10.15 -2.85
N GLU A 148 12.93 9.04 -2.96
CA GLU A 148 11.91 8.88 -4.00
C GLU A 148 10.67 9.75 -3.74
N LEU A 149 10.27 9.96 -2.48
CA LEU A 149 9.25 10.95 -2.15
C LEU A 149 9.64 12.38 -2.57
N ASN A 150 10.89 12.77 -2.40
CA ASN A 150 11.37 14.07 -2.89
C ASN A 150 11.35 14.15 -4.43
N ASN A 151 11.68 13.05 -5.12
CA ASN A 151 11.57 12.99 -6.57
C ASN A 151 10.12 13.16 -7.03
N ILE A 152 9.18 12.48 -6.38
CA ILE A 152 7.74 12.61 -6.64
C ILE A 152 7.31 14.07 -6.46
N LEU A 153 7.68 14.70 -5.35
CA LEU A 153 7.34 16.11 -5.10
C LEU A 153 7.89 17.03 -6.19
N ALA A 154 9.13 16.80 -6.63
CA ALA A 154 9.75 17.59 -7.70
C ALA A 154 9.05 17.38 -9.05
N GLU A 155 8.56 16.17 -9.35
CA GLU A 155 7.76 15.91 -10.55
C GLU A 155 6.35 16.51 -10.42
N CYS A 156 5.71 16.45 -9.26
CA CYS A 156 4.41 17.08 -9.00
C CYS A 156 4.43 18.58 -9.34
N HIS A 157 5.50 19.29 -9.01
CA HIS A 157 5.64 20.73 -9.32
C HIS A 157 5.65 21.05 -10.83
N LYS A 158 5.83 20.04 -11.69
CA LYS A 158 5.81 20.20 -13.15
C LYS A 158 4.45 19.86 -13.76
N LEU A 159 3.54 19.27 -12.97
CA LEU A 159 2.23 18.87 -13.44
C LEU A 159 1.29 20.07 -13.46
N GLU A 160 0.43 20.11 -14.48
CA GLU A 160 -0.65 21.09 -14.54
C GLU A 160 -1.85 20.62 -13.70
N ASP A 161 -2.47 21.55 -12.98
CA ASP A 161 -3.71 21.31 -12.26
C ASP A 161 -4.81 20.90 -13.24
N THR A 162 -5.04 19.59 -13.35
CA THR A 162 -6.01 19.01 -14.28
C THR A 162 -7.22 18.53 -13.50
N PRO A 163 -8.43 19.09 -13.75
CA PRO A 163 -9.63 18.66 -13.06
C PRO A 163 -9.94 17.19 -13.39
N HIS A 164 -10.16 16.39 -12.35
CA HIS A 164 -10.68 15.03 -12.51
C HIS A 164 -12.12 14.97 -12.04
N ARG A 165 -12.97 14.43 -12.91
CA ARG A 165 -14.36 14.13 -12.59
C ARG A 165 -14.44 12.66 -12.26
N TYR A 166 -14.71 12.36 -10.99
CA TYR A 166 -15.15 11.04 -10.58
C TYR A 166 -16.52 10.78 -11.23
N GLY A 167 -16.73 9.58 -11.78
CA GLY A 167 -18.03 9.19 -12.31
C GLY A 167 -19.08 9.28 -11.20
N THR A 168 -20.23 9.87 -11.51
CA THR A 168 -21.42 9.90 -10.64
C THR A 168 -22.12 8.57 -10.62
#